data_AF-A0A2M7ELU2-F1
#
_entry.id   AF-A0A2M7ELU2-F1
#
_cell.length_a   1.000
_cell.length_b   1.000
_cell.length_c   1.000
_cell.angle_alpha   90.00
_cell.angle_beta   90.00
_cell.angle_gamma   90.00
#
_symmetry.space_group_name_H-M   'P 1'
#
loop_
_entity.id
_entity.type
_entity.pdbx_description
1 polymer ?
#
loop_
_entity_poly.entity_id
_entity_poly.type
_entity_poly.pdbx_seq_one_letter_code
_entity_poly.pdbx_strand_id
1 'polypeptide(L)'
;MRGVAGFIIVVCMAGSASAQTWSARTTLDQGWFRGTVHAVDRRMAIACSGSYPDADPMYGAEDGPHVPYGFTVEMAFPQIVASEAHTDRAATRDDIVLVSNGLGYQLPEVGFNMLNGERWESHISIGDQMIASLLAGDGLRVFAQGSEVVSYDADGLADGLLTVIRFCDSHWAQLGQPVPDHARAMLMALRDAAGNDAAAASMEQVALDRVTAQCEGPGQVRGDFIGRGDFDGDGTEDIVLDWRGVRCQGGSFASAQGAGQCGMHDCLVSVFVSSAIARGEAPWERLAVDARVDADTPARLVLGNSPATCSRTAQAAGCGQAYAWNRSGFVQVP
;
A
#
# COMPACT_ATOMS: atom_id res chain seq x y z
N MET A 1 37.01 -51.05 27.02
CA MET A 1 36.31 -50.32 25.95
C MET A 1 35.59 -49.15 26.61
N ARG A 2 36.09 -47.92 26.42
CA ARG A 2 35.51 -46.68 26.97
C ARG A 2 34.75 -46.00 25.84
N GLY A 3 33.43 -45.95 25.94
CA GLY A 3 32.56 -45.25 24.98
C GLY A 3 32.34 -43.81 25.42
N VAL A 4 32.78 -42.86 24.60
CA VAL A 4 32.52 -41.43 24.77
C VAL A 4 31.23 -41.11 24.02
N ALA A 5 30.16 -40.80 24.76
CA ALA A 5 28.92 -40.30 24.19
C ALA A 5 29.03 -38.78 24.03
N GLY A 6 29.15 -38.32 22.78
CA GLY A 6 29.13 -36.90 22.43
C GLY A 6 27.69 -36.39 22.34
N PHE A 7 27.35 -35.42 23.19
CA PHE A 7 26.11 -34.65 23.09
C PHE A 7 26.28 -33.55 22.03
N ILE A 8 25.52 -33.63 20.94
CA ILE A 8 25.39 -32.53 19.96
C ILE A 8 24.27 -31.63 20.45
N ILE A 9 24.62 -30.41 20.88
CA ILE A 9 23.68 -29.34 21.18
C ILE A 9 23.39 -28.61 19.86
N VAL A 10 22.20 -28.82 19.30
CA VAL A 10 21.69 -28.01 18.18
C VAL A 10 21.17 -26.71 18.78
N VAL A 11 21.95 -25.63 18.63
CA VAL A 11 21.49 -24.27 18.92
C VAL A 11 20.65 -23.81 17.73
N CYS A 12 19.32 -23.91 17.86
CA CYS A 12 18.41 -23.24 16.95
C CYS A 12 18.52 -21.73 17.23
N MET A 13 19.27 -21.00 16.39
CA MET A 13 19.18 -19.55 16.34
C MET A 13 17.80 -19.18 15.79
N ALA A 14 16.82 -19.03 16.68
CA ALA A 14 15.60 -18.31 16.34
C ALA A 14 16.01 -16.84 16.17
N GLY A 15 16.25 -16.43 14.93
CA GLY A 15 16.35 -15.01 14.60
C GLY A 15 15.07 -14.34 15.06
N SER A 16 15.18 -13.31 15.89
CA SER A 16 14.05 -12.45 16.21
C SER A 16 13.55 -11.88 14.89
N ALA A 17 12.40 -12.38 14.41
CA ALA A 17 11.66 -11.66 13.39
C ALA A 17 11.18 -10.38 14.08
N SER A 18 11.88 -9.27 13.82
CA SER A 18 11.40 -7.95 14.21
C SER A 18 10.07 -7.76 13.50
N ALA A 19 8.98 -7.72 14.25
CA ALA A 19 7.67 -7.45 13.67
C ALA A 19 7.71 -6.01 13.12
N GLN A 20 7.50 -5.84 11.82
CA GLN A 20 7.41 -4.53 11.19
C GLN A 20 6.37 -3.69 11.94
N THR A 21 6.77 -2.50 12.38
CA THR A 21 5.90 -1.57 13.13
C THR A 21 5.17 -0.60 12.22
N TRP A 22 5.58 -0.54 10.95
CA TRP A 22 4.97 0.26 9.90
C TRP A 22 4.65 -0.60 8.69
N SER A 23 3.56 -0.26 8.02
CA SER A 23 3.18 -0.86 6.75
C SER A 23 2.73 0.21 5.77
N ALA A 24 3.17 0.08 4.52
CA ALA A 24 2.65 0.87 3.43
C ALA A 24 1.42 0.20 2.79
N ARG A 25 0.54 1.03 2.26
CA ARG A 25 -0.58 0.62 1.44
C ARG A 25 -0.75 1.64 0.34
N THR A 26 -0.84 1.18 -0.90
CA THR A 26 -1.22 2.01 -2.03
C THR A 26 -2.58 1.57 -2.55
N THR A 27 -3.39 2.50 -3.03
CA THR A 27 -4.71 2.25 -3.58
C THR A 27 -4.92 3.14 -4.78
N LEU A 28 -5.41 2.58 -5.87
CA LEU A 28 -5.99 3.30 -6.99
C LEU A 28 -7.40 2.74 -7.16
N ASP A 29 -8.45 3.55 -7.08
CA ASP A 29 -9.83 3.10 -7.16
C ASP A 29 -10.70 4.21 -7.72
N GLN A 30 -11.53 3.91 -8.72
CA GLN A 30 -12.42 4.89 -9.37
C GLN A 30 -11.72 6.20 -9.81
N GLY A 31 -10.45 6.11 -10.24
CA GLY A 31 -9.65 7.28 -10.64
C GLY A 31 -9.04 8.05 -9.47
N TRP A 32 -9.23 7.62 -8.23
CA TRP A 32 -8.59 8.15 -7.04
C TRP A 32 -7.38 7.33 -6.66
N PHE A 33 -6.25 7.96 -6.41
CA PHE A 33 -5.08 7.28 -5.87
C PHE A 33 -4.72 7.82 -4.48
N ARG A 34 -4.28 6.92 -3.61
CA ARG A 34 -3.78 7.21 -2.27
C ARG A 34 -2.67 6.26 -1.90
N GLY A 35 -1.57 6.79 -1.43
CA GLY A 35 -0.51 6.02 -0.79
C GLY A 35 -0.45 6.41 0.68
N THR A 36 -0.46 5.43 1.58
CA THR A 36 -0.44 5.65 3.03
C THR A 36 0.57 4.73 3.68
N VAL A 37 1.49 5.29 4.45
CA VAL A 37 2.28 4.52 5.43
C VAL A 37 1.63 4.72 6.80
N HIS A 38 1.39 3.64 7.52
CA HIS A 38 0.73 3.70 8.82
C HIS A 38 1.43 2.82 9.83
N ALA A 39 1.43 3.28 11.07
CA ALA A 39 1.89 2.46 12.19
C ALA A 39 0.93 1.28 12.38
N VAL A 40 1.43 0.19 12.95
CA VAL A 40 0.69 -1.07 13.18
C VAL A 40 -0.62 -0.87 13.96
N ASP A 41 -0.67 0.14 14.84
CA ASP A 41 -1.87 0.50 15.62
C ASP A 41 -2.86 1.42 14.88
N ARG A 42 -2.52 1.84 13.66
CA ARG A 42 -3.28 2.75 12.78
C ARG A 42 -3.61 4.12 13.37
N ARG A 43 -2.93 4.51 14.46
CA ARG A 43 -3.10 5.83 15.10
C ARG A 43 -2.24 6.91 14.49
N MET A 44 -1.21 6.53 13.73
CA MET A 44 -0.36 7.44 12.98
C MET A 44 -0.34 7.02 11.52
N ALA A 45 -0.54 7.96 10.61
CA ALA A 45 -0.37 7.74 9.19
C ALA A 45 0.24 8.95 8.48
N ILE A 46 0.97 8.70 7.40
CA ILE A 46 1.46 9.71 6.47
C ILE A 46 0.94 9.32 5.09
N ALA A 47 0.12 10.16 4.49
CA ALA A 47 -0.63 9.83 3.29
C ALA A 47 -0.50 10.89 2.20
N CYS A 48 -0.29 10.46 0.95
CA CYS A 48 -0.43 11.31 -0.23
C CYS A 48 -1.60 10.81 -1.06
N SER A 49 -2.23 11.71 -1.82
CA SER A 49 -3.39 11.36 -2.64
C SER A 49 -3.58 12.32 -3.81
N GLY A 50 -4.44 11.91 -4.74
CA GLY A 50 -4.92 12.72 -5.83
C GLY A 50 -5.98 11.98 -6.65
N SER A 51 -6.45 12.62 -7.71
CA SER A 51 -7.43 12.06 -8.63
C SER A 51 -7.12 12.36 -10.09
N TYR A 52 -7.53 11.44 -10.94
CA TYR A 52 -7.59 11.64 -12.38
C TYR A 52 -8.82 12.49 -12.77
N PRO A 53 -8.79 13.18 -13.92
CA PRO A 53 -9.88 14.08 -14.33
C PRO A 53 -11.26 13.42 -14.48
N ASP A 54 -11.30 12.10 -14.67
CA ASP A 54 -12.51 11.29 -14.81
C ASP A 54 -12.95 10.59 -13.51
N ALA A 55 -12.26 10.84 -12.40
CA ALA A 55 -12.60 10.27 -11.10
C ALA A 55 -13.97 10.76 -10.62
N ASP A 56 -14.74 9.88 -9.96
CA ASP A 56 -16.04 10.25 -9.39
C ASP A 56 -15.83 11.27 -8.25
N PRO A 57 -16.34 12.51 -8.34
CA PRO A 57 -16.12 13.52 -7.31
C PRO A 57 -16.79 13.22 -5.97
N MET A 58 -17.72 12.26 -5.91
CA MET A 58 -18.34 11.80 -4.66
C MET A 58 -17.48 10.75 -3.95
N TYR A 59 -16.63 10.04 -4.70
CA TYR A 59 -15.65 9.11 -4.15
C TYR A 59 -14.46 9.92 -3.62
N GLY A 60 -14.00 9.69 -2.39
CA GLY A 60 -12.82 10.38 -1.83
C GLY A 60 -13.02 11.82 -1.33
N ALA A 61 -14.23 12.39 -1.40
CA ALA A 61 -14.51 13.76 -0.94
C ALA A 61 -14.23 14.00 0.57
N GLU A 62 -14.06 12.94 1.36
CA GLU A 62 -13.76 12.99 2.79
C GLU A 62 -12.28 13.33 3.09
N ASP A 63 -11.39 13.17 2.11
CA ASP A 63 -9.93 13.30 2.28
C ASP A 63 -9.39 14.75 2.14
N GLY A 64 -10.28 15.74 2.06
CA GLY A 64 -9.90 17.16 1.98
C GLY A 64 -9.28 17.57 0.64
N PRO A 65 -8.74 18.79 0.53
CA PRO A 65 -8.12 19.26 -0.70
C PRO A 65 -6.82 18.50 -1.01
N HIS A 66 -6.79 17.83 -2.17
CA HIS A 66 -5.59 17.14 -2.65
C HIS A 66 -4.57 18.14 -3.20
N VAL A 67 -3.46 18.29 -2.49
CA VAL A 67 -2.34 19.13 -2.93
C VAL A 67 -1.29 18.22 -3.59
N PRO A 68 -1.03 18.35 -4.91
CA PRO A 68 0.02 17.57 -5.55
C PRO A 68 1.36 17.74 -4.84
N TYR A 69 2.08 16.63 -4.64
CA TYR A 69 3.34 16.60 -3.90
C TYR A 69 3.24 17.04 -2.43
N GLY A 70 2.03 16.99 -1.86
CA GLY A 70 1.77 17.13 -0.43
C GLY A 70 1.59 15.78 0.27
N PHE A 71 1.91 15.77 1.55
CA PHE A 71 1.59 14.72 2.50
C PHE A 71 0.63 15.25 3.56
N THR A 72 -0.35 14.44 3.93
CA THR A 72 -1.17 14.61 5.12
C THR A 72 -0.60 13.72 6.22
N VAL A 73 -0.26 14.32 7.35
CA VAL A 73 0.14 13.65 8.57
C VAL A 73 -1.10 13.50 9.44
N GLU A 74 -1.56 12.27 9.63
CA GLU A 74 -2.80 11.95 10.35
C GLU A 74 -2.51 11.32 11.71
N MET A 75 -3.19 11.80 12.75
CA MET A 75 -2.96 11.40 14.14
C MET A 75 -4.29 11.14 14.87
N ALA A 76 -4.46 9.93 15.41
CA ALA A 76 -5.66 9.47 16.12
C ALA A 76 -5.32 9.01 17.55
N PHE A 77 -4.76 9.91 18.36
CA PHE A 77 -4.37 9.60 19.75
C PHE A 77 -5.40 10.10 20.74
N PRO A 78 -6.03 9.25 21.57
CA PRO A 78 -6.98 9.67 22.61
C PRO A 78 -6.45 10.75 23.56
N GLN A 79 -5.15 10.75 23.83
CA GLN A 79 -4.46 11.75 24.66
C GLN A 79 -4.37 13.12 23.99
N ILE A 80 -4.49 13.14 22.67
CA ILE A 80 -4.50 14.34 21.81
C ILE A 80 -5.97 14.67 21.41
N VAL A 81 -6.94 13.76 21.62
CA VAL A 81 -8.35 13.95 21.22
C VAL A 81 -8.95 15.19 21.86
N ALA A 82 -9.73 15.89 21.04
CA ALA A 82 -10.57 17.01 21.37
C ALA A 82 -11.30 16.81 22.72
N SER A 83 -11.03 17.67 23.71
CA SER A 83 -12.04 17.91 24.76
C SER A 83 -13.27 18.57 24.11
N GLU A 84 -14.42 18.63 24.79
CA GLU A 84 -15.63 19.34 24.29
C GLU A 84 -15.33 20.79 23.83
N ALA A 85 -14.22 21.39 24.24
CA ALA A 85 -13.75 22.69 23.77
C ALA A 85 -13.16 22.71 22.34
N HIS A 86 -12.95 21.55 21.70
CA HIS A 86 -12.27 21.41 20.41
C HIS A 86 -13.19 20.83 19.31
N THR A 87 -14.48 20.65 19.58
CA THR A 87 -15.47 20.20 18.58
C THR A 87 -16.00 21.32 17.69
N ASP A 88 -15.66 22.57 17.97
CA ASP A 88 -15.88 23.66 17.04
C ASP A 88 -14.94 23.46 15.84
N ARG A 89 -15.49 23.52 14.61
CA ARG A 89 -14.86 23.18 13.31
C ARG A 89 -13.54 23.90 12.96
N ALA A 90 -12.92 24.62 13.89
CA ALA A 90 -11.69 25.38 13.74
C ALA A 90 -10.65 25.10 14.85
N ALA A 91 -10.81 24.03 15.63
CA ALA A 91 -9.81 23.64 16.61
C ALA A 91 -8.47 23.37 15.89
N THR A 92 -7.47 24.16 16.26
CA THR A 92 -6.09 24.03 15.76
C THR A 92 -5.16 23.76 16.93
N ARG A 93 -4.06 23.06 16.66
CA ARG A 93 -3.00 22.80 17.64
C ARG A 93 -1.66 23.24 17.09
N ASP A 94 -0.87 23.84 17.97
CA ASP A 94 0.51 24.25 17.73
C ASP A 94 1.49 23.53 18.67
N ASP A 95 1.01 22.71 19.60
CA ASP A 95 1.82 22.06 20.63
C ASP A 95 2.30 20.65 20.26
N ILE A 96 1.96 20.17 19.05
CA ILE A 96 2.35 18.85 18.56
C ILE A 96 3.75 18.93 17.94
N VAL A 97 4.66 18.10 18.46
CA VAL A 97 6.03 17.99 17.97
C VAL A 97 6.32 16.54 17.63
N LEU A 98 6.81 16.31 16.41
CA LEU A 98 7.30 15.02 15.96
C LEU A 98 8.82 14.98 16.11
N VAL A 99 9.35 13.92 16.68
CA VAL A 99 10.80 13.76 16.87
C VAL A 99 11.27 12.51 16.14
N SER A 100 12.15 12.72 15.15
CA SER A 100 12.84 11.66 14.39
C SER A 100 14.31 12.05 14.25
N ASN A 101 15.23 11.08 14.36
CA ASN A 101 16.67 11.32 14.34
C ASN A 101 17.15 12.39 15.35
N GLY A 102 16.52 12.42 16.52
CA GLY A 102 16.79 13.43 17.55
C GLY A 102 16.39 14.87 17.17
N LEU A 103 15.82 15.10 15.99
CA LEU A 103 15.33 16.38 15.52
C LEU A 103 13.85 16.52 15.84
N GLY A 104 13.49 17.57 16.59
CA GLY A 104 12.10 17.94 16.82
C GLY A 104 11.57 18.80 15.68
N TYR A 105 10.40 18.44 15.18
CA TYR A 105 9.70 19.11 14.10
C TYR A 105 8.29 19.49 14.58
N GLN A 106 7.99 20.79 14.55
CA GLN A 106 6.66 21.30 14.87
C GLN A 106 5.81 21.27 13.61
N LEU A 107 4.69 20.55 13.65
CA LEU A 107 3.78 20.42 12.51
C LEU A 107 3.09 21.77 12.21
N PRO A 108 2.98 22.19 10.94
CA PRO A 108 2.22 23.37 10.57
C PRO A 108 0.71 23.10 10.64
N GLU A 109 -0.05 24.08 11.12
CA GLU A 109 -1.52 24.13 10.99
C GLU A 109 -2.24 22.80 11.32
N VAL A 110 -1.99 22.23 12.50
CA VAL A 110 -2.64 20.98 12.89
C VAL A 110 -4.14 21.24 13.14
N GLY A 111 -5.00 20.79 12.23
CA GLY A 111 -6.45 20.94 12.30
C GLY A 111 -7.16 19.64 12.68
N PHE A 112 -8.32 19.75 13.32
CA PHE A 112 -9.16 18.58 13.61
C PHE A 112 -10.09 18.26 12.44
N ASN A 113 -9.97 17.05 11.88
CA ASN A 113 -10.83 16.53 10.83
C ASN A 113 -11.82 15.49 11.40
N MET A 114 -13.09 15.90 11.49
CA MET A 114 -14.18 15.02 11.94
C MET A 114 -14.65 14.03 10.87
N LEU A 115 -14.43 14.34 9.58
CA LEU A 115 -14.91 13.48 8.49
C LEU A 115 -14.07 12.20 8.39
N ASN A 116 -12.78 12.29 8.68
CA ASN A 116 -11.83 11.18 8.59
C ASN A 116 -11.66 10.42 9.94
N GLY A 117 -12.75 10.18 10.67
CA GLY A 117 -12.71 9.38 11.90
C GLY A 117 -12.02 10.07 13.09
N GLU A 118 -12.28 11.37 13.28
CA GLU A 118 -11.82 12.17 14.44
C GLU A 118 -10.28 12.24 14.56
N ARG A 119 -9.63 12.69 13.49
CA ARG A 119 -8.16 12.77 13.38
C ARG A 119 -7.66 14.19 13.45
N TRP A 120 -6.47 14.37 14.01
CA TRP A 120 -5.67 15.58 13.82
C TRP A 120 -4.85 15.43 12.56
N GLU A 121 -4.88 16.45 11.71
CA GLU A 121 -4.23 16.44 10.41
C GLU A 121 -3.35 17.66 10.24
N SER A 122 -2.19 17.47 9.62
CA SER A 122 -1.30 18.53 9.17
C SER A 122 -0.87 18.25 7.74
N HIS A 123 -0.85 19.27 6.90
CA HIS A 123 -0.38 19.16 5.52
C HIS A 123 1.04 19.69 5.41
N ILE A 124 1.94 18.83 4.95
CA ILE A 124 3.35 19.17 4.70
C ILE A 124 3.71 18.82 3.26
N SER A 125 4.83 19.35 2.77
CA SER A 125 5.34 18.93 1.48
C SER A 125 6.05 17.59 1.57
N ILE A 126 6.07 16.83 0.46
CA ILE A 126 7.00 15.70 0.28
C ILE A 126 8.47 16.11 0.48
N GLY A 127 8.83 17.34 0.11
CA GLY A 127 10.18 17.87 0.29
C GLY A 127 10.49 18.39 1.70
N ASP A 128 9.56 18.22 2.65
CA ASP A 128 9.72 18.72 4.00
C ASP A 128 10.85 17.99 4.76
N GLN A 129 11.53 18.70 5.65
CA GLN A 129 12.62 18.17 6.47
C GLN A 129 12.17 17.02 7.38
N MET A 130 10.91 17.02 7.80
CA MET A 130 10.32 15.90 8.53
C MET A 130 10.40 14.61 7.71
N ILE A 131 9.99 14.64 6.43
CA ILE A 131 10.00 13.47 5.55
C ILE A 131 11.42 12.99 5.32
N ALA A 132 12.36 13.92 5.10
CA ALA A 132 13.78 13.59 5.00
C ALA A 132 14.32 12.89 6.27
N SER A 133 13.90 13.35 7.46
CA SER A 133 14.29 12.75 8.74
C SER A 133 13.74 11.33 8.91
N LEU A 134 12.50 11.08 8.49
CA LEU A 134 11.90 9.74 8.57
C LEU A 134 12.53 8.75 7.59
N LEU A 135 12.88 9.23 6.39
CA LEU A 135 13.61 8.43 5.40
C LEU A 135 15.04 8.08 5.84
N ALA A 136 15.62 8.83 6.78
CA ALA A 136 16.94 8.52 7.35
C ALA A 136 16.93 7.29 8.28
N GLY A 137 15.75 6.73 8.60
CA GLY A 137 15.60 5.43 9.23
C GLY A 137 15.59 5.43 10.76
N ASP A 138 15.29 6.56 11.40
CA ASP A 138 15.03 6.60 12.83
C ASP A 138 13.53 6.42 13.13
N GLY A 139 13.24 5.89 14.32
CA GLY A 139 11.88 5.78 14.81
C GLY A 139 11.21 7.15 14.97
N LEU A 140 9.89 7.15 15.09
CA LEU A 140 9.10 8.37 15.27
C LEU A 140 8.57 8.45 16.70
N ARG A 141 8.82 9.59 17.36
CA ARG A 141 8.18 9.93 18.63
C ARG A 141 7.24 11.12 18.46
N VAL A 142 6.10 11.06 19.12
CA VAL A 142 5.09 12.13 19.10
C VAL A 142 5.03 12.75 20.48
N PHE A 143 5.17 14.07 20.55
CA PHE A 143 5.03 14.86 21.76
C PHE A 143 3.83 15.79 21.63
N ALA A 144 3.11 15.99 22.73
CA ALA A 144 2.06 16.98 22.87
C ALA A 144 2.09 17.53 24.29
N GLN A 145 1.82 18.83 24.46
CA GLN A 145 1.84 19.51 25.78
C GLN A 145 3.15 19.25 26.57
N GLY A 146 4.28 19.12 25.88
CA GLY A 146 5.59 18.87 26.47
C GLY A 146 5.83 17.44 27.00
N SER A 147 4.92 16.50 26.73
CA SER A 147 5.05 15.09 27.14
C SER A 147 5.05 14.16 25.92
N GLU A 148 5.76 13.04 26.01
CA GLU A 148 5.72 12.01 24.97
C GLU A 148 4.35 11.30 25.02
N VAL A 149 3.69 11.24 23.86
CA VAL A 149 2.39 10.58 23.68
C VAL A 149 2.59 9.14 23.22
N VAL A 150 3.50 8.94 22.26
CA VAL A 150 3.81 7.63 21.70
C VAL A 150 5.22 7.61 21.08
N SER A 151 5.82 6.43 21.01
CA SER A 151 7.04 6.13 20.27
C SER A 151 6.81 4.93 19.36
N TYR A 152 7.28 5.02 18.12
CA TYR A 152 7.25 3.98 17.10
C TYR A 152 8.69 3.65 16.68
N ASP A 153 9.02 2.37 16.57
CA ASP A 153 10.29 1.92 15.99
C ASP A 153 10.35 2.23 14.49
N ALA A 154 11.55 2.19 13.91
CA ALA A 154 11.78 2.52 12.50
C ALA A 154 11.41 1.40 11.52
N ASP A 155 11.19 0.18 12.00
CA ASP A 155 11.05 -1.02 11.18
C ASP A 155 9.89 -0.87 10.16
N GLY A 156 10.25 -0.80 8.88
CA GLY A 156 9.33 -0.65 7.75
C GLY A 156 8.92 0.81 7.42
N LEU A 157 9.32 1.80 8.22
CA LEU A 157 8.91 3.21 8.02
C LEU A 157 9.53 3.81 6.75
N ALA A 158 10.85 3.73 6.60
CA ALA A 158 11.56 4.33 5.47
C ALA A 158 11.16 3.66 4.15
N ASP A 159 11.15 2.33 4.10
CA ASP A 159 10.73 1.56 2.93
C ASP A 159 9.27 1.82 2.57
N GLY A 160 8.40 1.91 3.59
CA GLY A 160 7.00 2.25 3.40
C GLY A 160 6.79 3.67 2.85
N LEU A 161 7.52 4.65 3.37
CA LEU A 161 7.53 6.03 2.84
C LEU A 161 8.04 6.07 1.40
N LEU A 162 9.14 5.39 1.09
CA LEU A 162 9.67 5.32 -0.27
C LEU A 162 8.64 4.74 -1.25
N THR A 163 7.95 3.69 -0.84
CA THR A 163 6.89 3.03 -1.63
C THR A 163 5.76 4.02 -1.93
N VAL A 164 5.26 4.70 -0.89
CA VAL A 164 4.18 5.69 -1.00
C VAL A 164 4.59 6.90 -1.84
N ILE A 165 5.81 7.42 -1.64
CA ILE A 165 6.37 8.52 -2.43
C ILE A 165 6.43 8.15 -3.92
N ARG A 166 7.00 6.99 -4.25
CA ARG A 166 7.14 6.54 -5.65
C ARG A 166 5.78 6.36 -6.31
N PHE A 167 4.84 5.76 -5.59
CA PHE A 167 3.46 5.61 -6.06
C PHE A 167 2.84 6.97 -6.41
N CYS A 168 2.76 7.90 -5.47
CA CYS A 168 2.14 9.20 -5.72
C CYS A 168 2.90 10.06 -6.73
N ASP A 169 4.24 10.04 -6.72
CA ASP A 169 5.08 10.72 -7.71
C ASP A 169 4.77 10.25 -9.13
N SER A 170 4.63 8.94 -9.34
CA SER A 170 4.31 8.38 -10.65
C SER A 170 2.94 8.86 -11.16
N HIS A 171 1.93 8.92 -10.29
CA HIS A 171 0.57 9.36 -10.65
C HIS A 171 0.49 10.86 -10.89
N TRP A 172 1.11 11.69 -10.05
CA TRP A 172 1.18 13.14 -10.29
C TRP A 172 1.95 13.46 -11.57
N ALA A 173 3.04 12.75 -11.86
CA ALA A 173 3.80 12.91 -13.09
C ALA A 173 2.96 12.54 -14.34
N GLN A 174 2.18 11.45 -14.29
CA GLN A 174 1.25 11.07 -15.36
C GLN A 174 0.17 12.13 -15.61
N LEU A 175 -0.27 12.81 -14.55
CA LEU A 175 -1.20 13.95 -14.62
C LEU A 175 -0.56 15.24 -15.14
N GLY A 176 0.76 15.24 -15.40
CA GLY A 176 1.50 16.42 -15.83
C GLY A 176 1.68 17.47 -14.72
N GLN A 177 1.55 17.07 -13.45
CA GLN A 177 1.74 17.99 -12.32
C GLN A 177 3.23 18.36 -12.21
N PRO A 178 3.57 19.66 -12.25
CA PRO A 178 4.95 20.10 -12.14
C PRO A 178 5.48 19.81 -10.74
N VAL A 179 6.71 19.28 -10.66
CA VAL A 179 7.38 19.06 -9.37
C VAL A 179 7.70 20.42 -8.72
N PRO A 180 7.17 20.72 -7.52
CA PRO A 180 7.46 21.97 -6.81
C PRO A 180 8.94 22.12 -6.49
N ASP A 181 9.45 23.35 -6.49
CA ASP A 181 10.88 23.63 -6.24
C ASP A 181 11.38 23.01 -4.93
N HIS A 182 10.58 23.09 -3.87
CA HIS A 182 10.91 22.57 -2.55
C HIS A 182 10.92 21.02 -2.48
N ALA A 183 10.23 20.34 -3.40
CA ALA A 183 10.20 18.87 -3.49
C ALA A 183 11.23 18.31 -4.47
N ARG A 184 11.73 19.15 -5.39
CA ARG A 184 12.54 18.72 -6.54
C ARG A 184 13.80 17.96 -6.14
N ALA A 185 14.58 18.48 -5.18
CA ALA A 185 15.84 17.86 -4.79
C ALA A 185 15.64 16.46 -4.22
N MET A 186 14.64 16.30 -3.34
CA MET A 186 14.31 15.00 -2.74
C MET A 186 13.83 14.02 -3.82
N LEU A 187 12.86 14.41 -4.65
CA LEU A 187 12.32 13.53 -5.68
C LEU A 187 13.36 13.13 -6.73
N MET A 188 14.26 14.04 -7.12
CA MET A 188 15.37 13.69 -8.00
C MET A 188 16.30 12.68 -7.34
N ALA A 189 16.69 12.89 -6.07
CA ALA A 189 17.51 11.93 -5.35
C ALA A 189 16.85 10.55 -5.22
N LEU A 190 15.53 10.52 -4.98
CA LEU A 190 14.75 9.27 -4.90
C LEU A 190 14.63 8.56 -6.26
N ARG A 191 14.45 9.32 -7.34
CA ARG A 191 14.42 8.78 -8.71
C ARG A 191 15.80 8.28 -9.14
N ASP A 192 16.86 8.99 -8.79
CA ASP A 192 18.24 8.58 -9.08
C ASP A 192 18.63 7.34 -8.25
N ALA A 193 18.22 7.28 -6.98
CA ALA A 193 18.35 6.08 -6.16
C ALA A 193 17.59 4.89 -6.77
N ALA A 194 16.36 5.10 -7.22
CA ALA A 194 15.59 4.08 -7.94
C ALA A 194 16.24 3.68 -9.29
N GLY A 195 16.91 4.63 -9.97
CA GLY A 195 17.70 4.37 -11.18
C GLY A 195 18.96 3.54 -10.91
N ASN A 196 19.53 3.64 -9.70
CA ASN A 196 20.65 2.82 -9.24
C ASN A 196 20.19 1.46 -8.67
N ASP A 197 18.96 1.39 -8.16
CA ASP A 197 18.25 0.16 -7.76
C ASP A 197 17.40 -0.43 -8.91
N ALA A 198 17.61 0.03 -10.15
CA ALA A 198 16.83 -0.31 -11.35
C ALA A 198 16.89 -1.80 -11.78
N ALA A 199 17.32 -2.70 -10.90
CA ALA A 199 17.24 -4.14 -11.06
C ALA A 199 15.98 -4.77 -10.44
N ALA A 200 15.22 -4.07 -9.59
CA ALA A 200 13.94 -4.58 -9.07
C ALA A 200 12.78 -3.67 -9.47
N ALA A 201 12.14 -3.97 -10.59
CA ALA A 201 10.84 -3.38 -10.92
C ALA A 201 9.86 -3.62 -9.76
N SER A 202 9.05 -2.63 -9.38
CA SER A 202 7.99 -2.85 -8.39
C SER A 202 7.04 -3.95 -8.89
N MET A 203 6.43 -4.70 -7.98
CA MET A 203 5.50 -5.76 -8.38
C MET A 203 4.32 -5.24 -9.20
N GLU A 204 3.88 -4.01 -8.93
CA GLU A 204 2.90 -3.33 -9.78
C GLU A 204 3.43 -3.06 -11.18
N GLN A 205 4.67 -2.60 -11.32
CA GLN A 205 5.28 -2.43 -12.65
C GLN A 205 5.40 -3.77 -13.37
N VAL A 206 5.77 -4.85 -12.69
CA VAL A 206 5.80 -6.20 -13.28
C VAL A 206 4.41 -6.60 -13.80
N ALA A 207 3.34 -6.31 -13.04
CA ALA A 207 1.97 -6.58 -13.46
C ALA A 207 1.55 -5.70 -14.66
N LEU A 208 1.92 -4.42 -14.67
CA LEU A 208 1.63 -3.49 -15.77
C LEU A 208 2.42 -3.83 -17.05
N ASP A 209 3.66 -4.31 -16.91
CA ASP A 209 4.46 -4.82 -18.02
C ASP A 209 3.81 -6.06 -18.62
N ARG A 210 3.25 -6.95 -17.78
CA ARG A 210 2.46 -8.10 -18.23
C ARG A 210 1.21 -7.67 -19.00
N VAL A 211 0.53 -6.61 -18.56
CA VAL A 211 -0.63 -6.05 -19.28
C VAL A 211 -0.20 -5.48 -20.62
N THR A 212 0.87 -4.69 -20.65
CA THR A 212 1.42 -4.12 -21.90
C THR A 212 1.79 -5.22 -22.90
N ALA A 213 2.45 -6.27 -22.43
CA ALA A 213 2.80 -7.42 -23.26
C ALA A 213 1.56 -8.14 -23.81
N GLN A 214 0.54 -8.33 -22.97
CA GLN A 214 -0.70 -9.00 -23.37
C GLN A 214 -1.57 -8.16 -24.32
N CYS A 215 -1.53 -6.84 -24.18
CA CYS A 215 -2.23 -5.90 -25.06
C CYS A 215 -1.49 -5.64 -26.38
N GLU A 216 -0.30 -6.22 -26.58
CA GLU A 216 0.60 -5.92 -27.70
C GLU A 216 0.85 -4.40 -27.85
N GLY A 217 0.88 -3.69 -26.72
CA GLY A 217 0.89 -2.22 -26.68
C GLY A 217 0.27 -1.68 -25.38
N PRO A 218 0.00 -0.37 -25.31
CA PRO A 218 -0.53 0.25 -24.10
C PRO A 218 -1.87 -0.36 -23.67
N GLY A 219 -1.90 -0.85 -22.43
CA GLY A 219 -3.12 -1.25 -21.73
C GLY A 219 -3.42 -0.32 -20.56
N GLN A 220 -4.69 -0.13 -20.26
CA GLN A 220 -5.15 0.55 -19.06
C GLN A 220 -5.67 -0.50 -18.08
N VAL A 221 -5.33 -0.34 -16.81
CA VAL A 221 -5.88 -1.15 -15.73
C VAL A 221 -6.64 -0.23 -14.80
N ARG A 222 -7.89 -0.56 -14.52
CA ARG A 222 -8.61 0.12 -13.44
C ARG A 222 -8.05 -0.34 -12.10
N GLY A 223 -7.72 0.60 -11.22
CA GLY A 223 -7.05 0.26 -9.98
C GLY A 223 -7.88 -0.62 -9.02
N ASP A 224 -9.21 -0.60 -9.10
CA ASP A 224 -10.08 -1.47 -8.30
C ASP A 224 -9.96 -2.97 -8.64
N PHE A 225 -9.28 -3.27 -9.75
CA PHE A 225 -8.93 -4.63 -10.18
C PHE A 225 -7.46 -4.96 -9.92
N ILE A 226 -6.75 -4.12 -9.16
CA ILE A 226 -5.42 -4.38 -8.63
C ILE A 226 -5.53 -4.53 -7.11
N GLY A 227 -5.55 -5.77 -6.63
CA GLY A 227 -5.37 -6.08 -5.22
C GLY A 227 -3.90 -6.02 -4.84
N ARG A 228 -3.62 -5.58 -3.60
CA ARG A 228 -2.29 -5.53 -3.02
C ARG A 228 -2.29 -6.26 -1.68
N GLY A 229 -1.27 -7.07 -1.44
CA GLY A 229 -1.11 -7.85 -0.21
C GLY A 229 0.35 -8.22 0.02
N ASP A 230 0.64 -8.92 1.09
CA ASP A 230 1.93 -9.58 1.33
C ASP A 230 1.62 -11.06 1.58
N PHE A 231 1.49 -11.83 0.49
CA PHE A 231 1.00 -13.21 0.55
C PHE A 231 2.06 -14.19 1.03
N ASP A 232 3.34 -13.86 0.86
CA ASP A 232 4.45 -14.72 1.30
C ASP A 232 5.13 -14.28 2.59
N GLY A 233 4.77 -13.10 3.12
CA GLY A 233 5.21 -12.59 4.41
C GLY A 233 6.63 -12.05 4.38
N ASP A 234 7.13 -11.65 3.20
CA ASP A 234 8.49 -11.12 3.04
C ASP A 234 8.58 -9.60 3.18
N GLY A 235 7.44 -8.93 3.39
CA GLY A 235 7.35 -7.48 3.55
C GLY A 235 7.41 -6.70 2.24
N THR A 236 7.51 -7.38 1.09
CA THR A 236 7.38 -6.79 -0.25
C THR A 236 5.93 -6.90 -0.71
N GLU A 237 5.40 -5.85 -1.32
CA GLU A 237 4.03 -5.86 -1.83
C GLU A 237 3.88 -6.83 -3.01
N ASP A 238 2.91 -7.73 -2.91
CA ASP A 238 2.42 -8.62 -3.95
C ASP A 238 1.20 -8.02 -4.65
N ILE A 239 1.01 -8.40 -5.93
CA ILE A 239 -0.08 -7.87 -6.75
C ILE A 239 -1.05 -8.97 -7.18
N VAL A 240 -2.34 -8.68 -7.04
CA VAL A 240 -3.43 -9.43 -7.65
C VAL A 240 -3.98 -8.59 -8.79
N LEU A 241 -3.81 -9.04 -10.03
CA LEU A 241 -4.41 -8.43 -11.20
C LEU A 241 -5.63 -9.23 -11.63
N ASP A 242 -6.80 -8.62 -11.55
CA ASP A 242 -8.03 -9.15 -12.13
C ASP A 242 -8.24 -8.58 -13.53
N TRP A 243 -8.22 -9.45 -14.53
CA TRP A 243 -8.23 -9.03 -15.92
C TRP A 243 -9.56 -8.37 -16.34
N ARG A 244 -10.65 -8.47 -15.55
CA ARG A 244 -11.90 -7.72 -15.81
C ARG A 244 -11.69 -6.20 -15.87
N GLY A 245 -10.70 -5.69 -15.13
CA GLY A 245 -10.37 -4.26 -15.09
C GLY A 245 -9.42 -3.79 -16.19
N VAL A 246 -8.92 -4.71 -17.03
CA VAL A 246 -7.95 -4.39 -18.07
C VAL A 246 -8.65 -4.01 -19.37
N ARG A 247 -8.19 -2.94 -20.01
CA ARG A 247 -8.63 -2.49 -21.33
C ARG A 247 -7.42 -2.20 -22.22
N CYS A 248 -7.32 -2.88 -23.34
CA CYS A 248 -6.27 -2.60 -24.32
C CYS A 248 -6.68 -1.42 -25.22
N GLN A 249 -5.77 -0.49 -25.51
CA GLN A 249 -6.05 0.64 -26.41
C GLN A 249 -6.10 0.22 -27.90
N GLY A 250 -5.55 -0.95 -28.23
CA GLY A 250 -5.59 -1.55 -29.56
C GLY A 250 -6.08 -3.01 -29.56
N GLY A 251 -6.41 -3.53 -30.75
CA GLY A 251 -6.72 -4.96 -30.98
C GLY A 251 -8.18 -5.25 -31.37
N SER A 252 -8.51 -6.54 -31.44
CA SER A 252 -9.86 -7.03 -31.74
C SER A 252 -10.86 -6.73 -30.61
N PHE A 253 -12.17 -6.80 -30.87
CA PHE A 253 -13.19 -6.65 -29.82
C PHE A 253 -12.95 -7.61 -28.64
N ALA A 254 -12.45 -8.82 -28.91
CA ALA A 254 -12.11 -9.79 -27.88
C ALA A 254 -10.93 -9.35 -26.99
N SER A 255 -9.98 -8.57 -27.52
CA SER A 255 -8.84 -8.05 -26.75
C SER A 255 -9.12 -6.67 -26.12
N ALA A 256 -10.17 -5.97 -26.55
CA ALA A 256 -10.54 -4.67 -25.98
C ALA A 256 -10.97 -4.76 -24.51
N GLN A 257 -11.51 -5.91 -24.07
CA GLN A 257 -11.91 -6.15 -22.69
C GLN A 257 -11.14 -7.34 -22.11
N GLY A 258 -10.46 -7.09 -20.99
CA GLY A 258 -9.62 -8.07 -20.31
C GLY A 258 -8.49 -8.64 -21.14
N ALA A 259 -8.08 -7.96 -22.22
CA ALA A 259 -7.02 -8.42 -23.13
C ALA A 259 -7.24 -9.84 -23.70
N GLY A 260 -8.51 -10.25 -23.84
CA GLY A 260 -8.87 -11.61 -24.28
C GLY A 260 -8.78 -12.68 -23.20
N GLN A 261 -8.49 -12.30 -21.95
CA GLN A 261 -8.37 -13.18 -20.80
C GLN A 261 -9.69 -13.38 -20.04
N CYS A 262 -10.80 -12.97 -20.64
CA CYS A 262 -12.14 -13.08 -20.10
C CYS A 262 -13.00 -14.02 -20.93
N GLY A 263 -13.60 -15.01 -20.26
CA GLY A 263 -14.64 -15.87 -20.82
C GLY A 263 -16.04 -15.28 -20.61
N MET A 264 -17.06 -16.13 -20.73
CA MET A 264 -18.47 -15.71 -20.57
C MET A 264 -18.85 -15.36 -19.12
N HIS A 265 -18.16 -15.94 -18.14
CA HIS A 265 -18.49 -15.80 -16.72
C HIS A 265 -17.29 -15.55 -15.81
N ASP A 266 -16.11 -16.04 -16.21
CA ASP A 266 -14.88 -15.92 -15.43
C ASP A 266 -13.84 -15.16 -16.24
N CYS A 267 -12.99 -14.42 -15.54
CA CYS A 267 -11.79 -13.84 -16.11
C CYS A 267 -10.56 -14.39 -15.42
N LEU A 268 -9.43 -14.28 -16.11
CA LEU A 268 -8.14 -14.59 -15.52
C LEU A 268 -7.89 -13.65 -14.35
N VAL A 269 -7.31 -14.22 -13.30
CA VAL A 269 -6.70 -13.52 -12.18
C VAL A 269 -5.26 -13.96 -12.17
N SER A 270 -4.34 -12.99 -12.22
CA SER A 270 -2.90 -13.22 -12.13
C SER A 270 -2.40 -12.68 -10.80
N VAL A 271 -1.72 -13.51 -10.00
CA VAL A 271 -1.14 -13.12 -8.72
C VAL A 271 0.38 -13.16 -8.84
N PHE A 272 1.00 -12.00 -8.66
CA PHE A 272 2.42 -11.78 -8.74
C PHE A 272 2.97 -11.74 -7.32
N VAL A 273 3.57 -12.86 -6.91
CA VAL A 273 4.20 -13.01 -5.59
C VAL A 273 5.68 -12.62 -5.70
N SER A 274 6.12 -11.65 -4.92
CA SER A 274 7.44 -11.03 -4.90
C SER A 274 8.55 -12.09 -4.90
N SER A 275 8.52 -13.05 -3.96
CA SER A 275 9.54 -14.08 -3.88
C SER A 275 9.54 -15.04 -5.08
N ALA A 276 8.39 -15.28 -5.71
CA ALA A 276 8.28 -16.14 -6.89
C ALA A 276 8.80 -15.43 -8.15
N ILE A 277 8.40 -14.17 -8.35
CA ILE A 277 8.86 -13.35 -9.48
C ILE A 277 10.37 -13.10 -9.38
N ALA A 278 10.92 -12.89 -8.18
CA ALA A 278 12.36 -12.77 -7.97
C ALA A 278 13.15 -14.02 -8.39
N ARG A 279 12.51 -15.21 -8.41
CA ARG A 279 13.09 -16.47 -8.93
C ARG A 279 12.86 -16.66 -10.43
N GLY A 280 12.22 -15.71 -11.12
CA GLY A 280 11.87 -15.80 -12.53
C GLY A 280 10.67 -16.72 -12.80
N GLU A 281 9.84 -17.01 -11.79
CA GLU A 281 8.61 -17.76 -11.98
C GLU A 281 7.53 -16.90 -12.65
N ALA A 282 6.56 -17.54 -13.31
CA ALA A 282 5.39 -16.85 -13.84
C ALA A 282 4.40 -16.51 -12.71
N PRO A 283 3.53 -15.49 -12.88
CA PRO A 283 2.46 -15.25 -11.92
C PRO A 283 1.56 -16.48 -11.77
N TRP A 284 1.02 -16.67 -10.57
CA TRP A 284 0.01 -17.69 -10.34
C TRP A 284 -1.30 -17.26 -10.98
N GLU A 285 -1.84 -18.09 -11.87
CA GLU A 285 -2.98 -17.73 -12.71
C GLU A 285 -4.17 -18.66 -12.48
N ARG A 286 -5.37 -18.08 -12.34
CA ARG A 286 -6.62 -18.83 -12.21
C ARG A 286 -7.81 -18.08 -12.78
N LEU A 287 -8.76 -18.80 -13.37
CA LEU A 287 -10.06 -18.24 -13.75
C LEU A 287 -10.95 -18.10 -12.51
N ALA A 288 -11.52 -16.91 -12.32
CA ALA A 288 -12.46 -16.62 -11.25
C ALA A 288 -13.50 -15.59 -11.70
N VAL A 289 -14.61 -15.51 -10.96
CA VAL A 289 -15.63 -14.47 -11.18
C VAL A 289 -15.12 -13.13 -10.70
N ASP A 290 -14.42 -13.11 -9.56
CA ASP A 290 -13.71 -11.96 -9.00
C ASP A 290 -12.50 -12.41 -8.18
N ALA A 291 -11.60 -11.47 -7.90
CA ALA A 291 -10.53 -11.63 -6.94
C ALA A 291 -10.39 -10.40 -6.06
N ARG A 292 -10.04 -10.62 -4.80
CA ARG A 292 -9.69 -9.57 -3.85
C ARG A 292 -8.74 -10.11 -2.79
N VAL A 293 -7.95 -9.22 -2.20
CA VAL A 293 -7.22 -9.52 -0.97
C VAL A 293 -8.23 -9.63 0.18
N ASP A 294 -8.04 -10.59 1.07
CA ASP A 294 -8.87 -10.73 2.27
C ASP A 294 -8.65 -9.51 3.19
N ALA A 295 -9.74 -8.83 3.52
CA ALA A 295 -9.70 -7.60 4.31
C ALA A 295 -9.23 -7.84 5.75
N ASP A 296 -9.49 -9.03 6.29
CA ASP A 296 -9.14 -9.39 7.66
C ASP A 296 -7.75 -10.01 7.75
N THR A 297 -7.26 -10.60 6.65
CA THR A 297 -5.95 -11.24 6.59
C THR A 297 -5.24 -10.91 5.26
N PRO A 298 -4.46 -9.81 5.18
CA PRO A 298 -3.83 -9.35 3.94
C PRO A 298 -2.91 -10.38 3.23
N ALA A 299 -2.49 -11.44 3.94
CA ALA A 299 -1.76 -12.58 3.40
C ALA A 299 -2.65 -13.65 2.73
N ARG A 300 -3.95 -13.38 2.56
CA ARG A 300 -4.92 -14.28 1.91
C ARG A 300 -5.57 -13.63 0.70
N LEU A 301 -5.82 -14.47 -0.29
CA LEU A 301 -6.54 -14.15 -1.51
C LEU A 301 -7.94 -14.76 -1.44
N VAL A 302 -8.97 -14.00 -1.74
CA VAL A 302 -10.34 -14.49 -1.90
C VAL A 302 -10.71 -14.46 -3.37
N LEU A 303 -11.08 -15.63 -3.91
CA LEU A 303 -11.56 -15.76 -5.29
C LEU A 303 -13.05 -16.11 -5.31
N GLY A 304 -13.84 -15.34 -6.04
CA GLY A 304 -15.24 -15.62 -6.30
C GLY A 304 -15.41 -16.78 -7.27
N ASN A 305 -16.35 -17.66 -6.97
CA ASN A 305 -16.71 -18.78 -7.84
C ASN A 305 -18.04 -18.53 -8.54
N SER A 306 -18.24 -19.22 -9.67
CA SER A 306 -19.52 -19.18 -10.38
C SER A 306 -20.68 -19.67 -9.48
N PRO A 307 -21.89 -19.11 -9.64
CA PRO A 307 -23.09 -19.54 -8.89
C PRO A 307 -23.37 -21.05 -8.93
N ALA A 308 -23.02 -21.72 -10.04
CA ALA A 308 -23.15 -23.17 -10.21
C ALA A 308 -22.14 -23.98 -9.39
N THR A 309 -21.05 -23.36 -8.94
CA THR A 309 -20.08 -23.93 -8.02
C THR A 309 -20.54 -23.71 -6.57
N CYS A 310 -21.09 -22.54 -6.25
CA CYS A 310 -21.59 -22.19 -4.91
C CYS A 310 -22.68 -23.15 -4.41
N SER A 311 -23.60 -23.56 -5.30
CA SER A 311 -24.70 -24.47 -4.97
C SER A 311 -24.24 -25.88 -4.62
N ARG A 312 -23.07 -26.30 -5.11
CA ARG A 312 -22.48 -27.61 -4.82
C ARG A 312 -21.65 -27.63 -3.53
N THR A 313 -21.14 -26.49 -3.08
CA THR A 313 -20.33 -26.37 -1.85
C THR A 313 -21.13 -25.98 -0.61
N ALA A 314 -22.46 -25.84 -0.72
CA ALA A 314 -23.36 -25.44 0.38
C ALA A 314 -22.96 -24.11 1.07
N GLN A 315 -22.27 -23.22 0.35
CA GLN A 315 -21.91 -21.89 0.85
C GLN A 315 -23.02 -20.90 0.51
N ALA A 316 -23.84 -20.56 1.51
CA ALA A 316 -25.02 -19.71 1.33
C ALA A 316 -24.75 -18.19 1.52
N ALA A 317 -23.56 -17.78 1.94
CA ALA A 317 -23.19 -16.36 2.08
C ALA A 317 -21.73 -16.14 1.64
N GLY A 318 -21.53 -15.35 0.59
CA GLY A 318 -20.22 -15.00 0.02
C GLY A 318 -19.56 -16.18 -0.69
N CYS A 319 -19.78 -16.33 -2.00
CA CYS A 319 -19.19 -17.42 -2.80
C CYS A 319 -17.68 -17.24 -3.08
N GLY A 320 -16.96 -16.63 -2.14
CA GLY A 320 -15.51 -16.53 -2.14
C GLY A 320 -14.89 -17.78 -1.53
N GLN A 321 -13.78 -18.22 -2.10
CA GLN A 321 -12.89 -19.22 -1.49
C GLN A 321 -11.59 -18.53 -1.12
N ALA A 322 -11.17 -18.71 0.13
CA ALA A 322 -9.91 -18.16 0.60
C ALA A 322 -8.74 -19.07 0.19
N TYR A 323 -7.62 -18.45 -0.13
CA TYR A 323 -6.38 -19.10 -0.51
C TYR A 323 -5.22 -18.47 0.25
N ALA A 324 -4.26 -19.30 0.63
CA ALA A 324 -2.99 -18.87 1.21
C ALA A 324 -1.83 -19.38 0.34
N TRP A 325 -0.77 -18.59 0.25
CA TRP A 325 0.45 -18.97 -0.44
C TRP A 325 1.24 -19.99 0.39
N ASN A 326 1.61 -21.13 -0.23
CA ASN A 326 2.38 -22.17 0.44
C ASN A 326 3.85 -22.23 -0.03
N ARG A 327 4.36 -21.14 -0.61
CA ARG A 327 5.69 -21.00 -1.27
C ARG A 327 5.81 -21.57 -2.68
N SER A 328 4.85 -22.38 -3.12
CA SER A 328 4.82 -22.96 -4.47
C SER A 328 3.55 -22.63 -5.25
N GLY A 329 2.52 -22.17 -4.57
CA GLY A 329 1.21 -21.89 -5.14
C GLY A 329 0.21 -21.47 -4.07
N PHE A 330 -0.94 -20.97 -4.53
CA PHE A 330 -2.08 -20.73 -3.66
C PHE A 330 -2.85 -22.02 -3.42
N VAL A 331 -3.03 -22.37 -2.14
CA VAL A 331 -3.86 -23.51 -1.70
C VAL A 331 -5.09 -23.00 -0.96
N GLN A 332 -6.22 -23.68 -1.16
CA GLN A 332 -7.47 -23.31 -0.52
C GLN A 332 -7.35 -23.48 1.00
N VAL A 333 -7.82 -22.49 1.76
CA VAL A 333 -7.87 -22.51 3.22
C VAL A 333 -9.31 -22.35 3.71
N PRO A 334 -9.64 -22.86 4.91
CA PRO A 334 -10.98 -22.81 5.48
C PRO A 334 -11.52 -21.40 5.71
#